data_AF-A0A135V5S7-F1
#
_entry.id   AF-A0A135V5S7-F1
#
_cell.length_a   1.000
_cell.length_b   1.000
_cell.length_c   1.000
_cell.angle_alpha   90.00
_cell.angle_beta   90.00
_cell.angle_gamma   90.00
#
_symmetry.space_group_name_H-M   'P 1'
#
loop_
_entity.id
_entity.type
_entity.pdbx_description
1 polymer ?
#
loop_
_entity_poly.entity_id
_entity_poly.type
_entity_poly.pdbx_seq_one_letter_code
_entity_poly.pdbx_strand_id
1 'polypeptide(L)'
;MYELFLTTLVDDDDIQAACSVLGGLCAMPAWQSLHRVLYFKGPGKPGGISNQTSIVKTPRKDIQMLWKDLHQQLSRQSYILQARYEVFKDKDFGPTAPEVDFNARPGTLRWTDFPDPPQVRSSVTQRKKTEIWDQRNLLSVMKDNNYQFKSEAIEETYQFFREDLANIRRELEGVFEFKTFDRRIHDTRVAVEMRNAPAPLPQVMTITDQR
;
A
#
# COMPACT_ATOMS: atom_id res chain seq x y z
N MET A 1 -10.41 -5.16 -6.52
CA MET A 1 -10.27 -6.50 -5.90
C MET A 1 -10.28 -6.31 -4.38
N TYR A 2 -10.62 -7.34 -3.59
CA TYR A 2 -10.44 -7.29 -2.13
C TYR A 2 -9.20 -8.12 -1.77
N GLU A 3 -8.43 -7.66 -0.79
CA GLU A 3 -7.42 -8.47 -0.13
C GLU A 3 -7.86 -8.78 1.30
N LEU A 4 -7.55 -9.99 1.75
CA LEU A 4 -7.74 -10.48 3.10
C LEU A 4 -6.37 -10.82 3.67
N PHE A 5 -6.05 -10.34 4.86
CA PHE A 5 -4.73 -10.55 5.45
C PHE A 5 -4.74 -10.65 6.98
N LEU A 6 -3.74 -11.38 7.47
CA LEU A 6 -3.33 -11.45 8.86
C LEU A 6 -1.91 -10.88 8.97
N THR A 7 -1.61 -10.24 10.09
CA THR A 7 -0.32 -9.59 10.32
C THR A 7 0.30 -10.14 11.59
N THR A 8 1.59 -10.40 11.56
CA THR A 8 2.42 -10.69 12.73
C THR A 8 3.73 -9.91 12.59
N LEU A 9 4.52 -9.87 13.65
CA LEU A 9 5.85 -9.29 13.66
C LEU A 9 6.84 -10.42 13.89
N VAL A 10 7.94 -10.39 13.16
CA VAL A 10 9.05 -11.33 13.26
C VAL A 10 10.29 -10.48 13.44
N ASP A 11 11.12 -10.82 14.43
CA ASP A 11 12.37 -10.12 14.66
C ASP A 11 13.36 -10.41 13.53
N ASP A 12 14.26 -9.46 13.25
CA ASP A 12 15.20 -9.55 12.12
C ASP A 12 16.06 -10.83 12.17
N ASP A 13 16.48 -11.23 13.37
CA ASP A 13 17.28 -12.43 13.62
C ASP A 13 16.52 -13.73 13.27
N ASP A 14 15.18 -13.69 13.29
CA ASP A 14 14.30 -14.84 13.08
C ASP A 14 13.77 -14.95 11.63
N ILE A 15 14.11 -14.01 10.74
CA ILE A 15 13.61 -14.01 9.35
C ILE A 15 13.91 -15.33 8.63
N GLN A 16 15.12 -15.88 8.80
CA GLN A 16 15.50 -17.13 8.15
C GLN A 16 14.76 -18.35 8.73
N ALA A 17 14.52 -18.35 10.04
CA ALA A 17 13.72 -19.39 10.68
C ALA A 17 12.26 -19.33 10.21
N ALA A 18 11.68 -18.13 10.16
CA ALA A 18 10.34 -17.90 9.62
C ALA A 18 10.21 -18.36 8.16
N CYS A 19 11.20 -18.03 7.31
CA CYS A 19 11.23 -18.49 5.92
C CYS A 19 11.34 -20.02 5.82
N SER A 20 12.08 -20.67 6.71
CA SER A 20 12.21 -22.14 6.74
C SER A 20 10.89 -22.81 7.12
N VAL A 21 10.20 -22.29 8.14
CA VAL A 21 8.86 -22.76 8.54
C VAL A 21 7.88 -22.61 7.39
N LEU A 22 7.79 -21.40 6.80
CA LEU A 22 6.86 -21.12 5.71
C LEU A 22 7.20 -21.94 4.46
N GLY A 23 8.48 -22.14 4.17
CA GLY A 23 8.92 -22.97 3.07
C GLY A 23 8.55 -24.45 3.25
N GLY A 24 8.68 -24.98 4.46
CA GLY A 24 8.19 -26.32 4.80
C GLY A 24 6.66 -26.43 4.67
N LEU A 25 5.92 -25.43 5.17
CA LEU A 25 4.46 -25.39 5.11
C LEU A 25 3.91 -25.27 3.69
N CYS A 26 4.54 -24.45 2.85
CA CYS A 26 4.15 -24.24 1.46
C CYS A 26 4.81 -25.23 0.49
N ALA A 27 5.67 -26.13 0.98
CA ALA A 27 6.45 -27.07 0.19
C ALA A 27 7.21 -26.41 -0.98
N MET A 28 7.73 -25.20 -0.75
CA MET A 28 8.43 -24.42 -1.77
C MET A 28 9.46 -23.48 -1.16
N PRO A 29 10.54 -23.12 -1.89
CA PRO A 29 11.44 -22.08 -1.45
C PRO A 29 10.75 -20.70 -1.50
N ALA A 30 11.29 -19.75 -0.74
CA ALA A 30 10.84 -18.36 -0.79
C ALA A 30 11.10 -17.75 -2.16
N TRP A 31 10.10 -17.08 -2.75
CA TRP A 31 10.32 -16.15 -3.84
C TRP A 31 10.78 -14.81 -3.27
N GLN A 32 12.08 -14.57 -3.29
CA GLN A 32 12.67 -13.32 -2.82
C GLN A 32 12.61 -12.25 -3.92
N SER A 33 12.15 -11.06 -3.56
CA SER A 33 12.14 -9.90 -4.45
C SER A 33 12.49 -8.64 -3.68
N LEU A 34 13.07 -7.66 -4.38
CA LEU A 34 13.43 -6.36 -3.84
C LEU A 34 12.73 -5.28 -4.67
N HIS A 35 12.08 -4.34 -4.00
CA HIS A 35 11.32 -3.28 -4.65
C HIS A 35 11.76 -1.92 -4.13
N ARG A 36 11.98 -0.97 -5.05
CA ARG A 36 11.95 0.45 -4.70
C ARG A 36 10.51 0.93 -4.76
N VAL A 37 10.03 1.49 -3.66
CA VAL A 37 8.66 1.94 -3.48
C VAL A 37 8.64 3.44 -3.28
N LEU A 38 7.97 4.15 -4.18
CA LEU A 38 7.79 5.59 -4.11
C LEU A 38 6.37 5.89 -3.64
N TYR A 39 6.23 6.71 -2.59
CA TYR A 39 4.94 7.08 -2.01
C TYR A 39 4.54 8.48 -2.46
N PHE A 40 3.33 8.59 -3.01
CA PHE A 40 2.79 9.82 -3.55
C PHE A 40 1.52 10.24 -2.81
N LYS A 41 1.56 11.41 -2.17
CA LYS A 41 0.40 12.02 -1.51
C LYS A 41 -0.53 12.61 -2.57
N GLY A 42 -1.80 12.20 -2.58
CA GLY A 42 -2.82 12.79 -3.44
C GLY A 42 -3.15 14.24 -3.11
N PRO A 43 -3.78 14.98 -4.05
CA PRO A 43 -4.09 16.39 -3.91
C PRO A 43 -5.07 16.67 -2.76
N GLY A 44 -5.06 17.88 -2.20
CA GLY A 44 -5.97 18.25 -1.10
C GLY A 44 -7.46 18.21 -1.49
N LYS A 45 -7.77 18.49 -2.76
CA LYS A 45 -9.10 18.30 -3.35
C LYS A 45 -9.08 17.03 -4.22
N PRO A 46 -9.83 15.98 -3.86
CA PRO A 46 -9.93 14.76 -4.67
C PRO A 46 -10.43 15.07 -6.07
N GLY A 47 -9.79 14.49 -7.09
CA GLY A 47 -10.11 14.70 -8.50
C GLY A 47 -9.84 13.48 -9.39
N GLY A 48 -9.49 12.35 -8.78
CA GLY A 48 -9.16 11.12 -9.50
C GLY A 48 -7.88 11.23 -10.33
N ILE A 49 -7.69 10.24 -11.20
CA ILE A 49 -6.72 10.30 -12.30
C ILE A 49 -7.46 10.84 -13.52
N SER A 50 -7.61 12.16 -13.57
CA SER A 50 -8.37 12.86 -14.62
C SER A 50 -7.53 13.13 -15.86
N ASN A 51 -6.24 13.43 -15.70
CA ASN A 51 -5.29 13.53 -16.80
C ASN A 51 -4.71 12.15 -17.13
N GLN A 52 -5.03 11.64 -18.32
CA GLN A 52 -4.61 10.31 -18.76
C GLN A 52 -3.54 10.35 -19.87
N THR A 53 -2.99 11.53 -20.19
CA THR A 53 -2.03 11.71 -21.29
C THR A 53 -0.77 10.85 -21.12
N SER A 54 -0.28 10.74 -19.87
CA SER A 54 0.90 9.93 -19.54
C SER A 54 0.59 8.44 -19.37
N ILE A 55 -0.67 8.02 -19.33
CA ILE A 55 -1.02 6.60 -19.21
C ILE A 55 -0.77 5.91 -20.55
N VAL A 56 0.15 4.93 -20.53
CA VAL A 56 0.33 4.00 -21.65
C VAL A 56 -0.97 3.24 -21.90
N LYS A 57 -1.59 3.50 -23.05
CA LYS A 57 -2.83 2.86 -23.46
C LYS A 57 -2.60 1.37 -23.75
N THR A 58 -3.54 0.53 -23.31
CA THR A 58 -3.52 -0.91 -23.55
C THR A 58 -4.86 -1.37 -24.12
N PRO A 59 -4.90 -2.34 -25.04
CA PRO A 59 -6.16 -2.93 -25.52
C PRO A 59 -6.82 -3.85 -24.48
N ARG A 60 -6.10 -4.19 -23.40
CA ARG A 60 -6.60 -5.05 -22.32
C ARG A 60 -7.72 -4.38 -21.53
N LYS A 61 -8.96 -4.88 -21.71
CA LYS A 61 -10.16 -4.33 -21.07
C LYS A 61 -10.11 -4.42 -19.55
N ASP A 62 -9.53 -5.47 -19.00
CA ASP A 62 -9.34 -5.66 -17.56
C ASP A 62 -8.50 -4.53 -16.96
N ILE A 63 -7.39 -4.15 -17.60
CA ILE A 63 -6.53 -3.04 -17.16
C ILE A 63 -7.26 -1.69 -17.29
N GLN A 64 -8.00 -1.49 -18.38
CA GLN A 64 -8.82 -0.28 -18.56
C GLN A 64 -9.86 -0.13 -17.45
N MET A 65 -10.49 -1.24 -17.03
CA MET A 65 -11.43 -1.24 -15.91
C MET A 65 -10.75 -0.90 -14.59
N LEU A 66 -9.53 -1.40 -14.32
CA LEU A 66 -8.78 -1.04 -13.12
C LEU A 66 -8.49 0.47 -13.06
N TRP A 67 -8.12 1.10 -14.18
CA TRP A 67 -7.93 2.56 -14.24
C TRP A 67 -9.23 3.33 -13.98
N LYS A 68 -10.35 2.88 -14.55
CA LYS A 68 -11.66 3.51 -14.34
C LYS A 68 -12.10 3.41 -12.88
N ASP A 69 -11.96 2.23 -12.28
CA ASP A 69 -12.30 1.98 -10.88
C ASP A 69 -11.39 2.81 -9.96
N LEU A 70 -10.09 2.83 -10.23
CA LEU A 70 -9.12 3.64 -9.49
C LEU A 70 -9.47 5.12 -9.57
N HIS A 71 -9.76 5.65 -10.77
CA HIS A 71 -10.22 7.02 -10.94
C HIS A 71 -11.46 7.31 -10.06
N GLN A 72 -12.45 6.41 -10.08
CA GLN A 72 -13.67 6.60 -9.27
C GLN A 72 -13.38 6.66 -7.77
N GLN A 73 -12.49 5.82 -7.23
CA GLN A 73 -12.13 5.86 -5.81
C GLN A 73 -11.41 7.17 -5.46
N LEU A 74 -10.43 7.55 -6.28
CA LEU A 74 -9.59 8.74 -6.07
C LEU A 74 -10.33 10.07 -6.32
N SER A 75 -11.46 10.04 -7.02
CA SER A 75 -12.35 11.21 -7.20
C SER A 75 -13.18 11.51 -5.95
N ARG A 76 -13.33 10.54 -5.03
CA ARG A 76 -14.12 10.71 -3.79
C ARG A 76 -13.27 11.11 -2.60
N GLN A 77 -12.05 10.60 -2.55
CA GLN A 77 -11.14 10.76 -1.42
C GLN A 77 -9.71 10.70 -1.95
N SER A 78 -8.82 11.52 -1.37
CA SER A 78 -7.40 11.48 -1.69
C SER A 78 -6.69 10.43 -0.85
N TYR A 79 -5.71 9.76 -1.46
CA TYR A 79 -4.96 8.66 -0.86
C TYR A 79 -3.46 8.86 -1.11
N ILE A 80 -2.64 8.18 -0.30
CA ILE A 80 -1.25 7.91 -0.61
C ILE A 80 -1.21 6.72 -1.57
N LEU A 81 -0.65 6.92 -2.76
CA LEU A 81 -0.42 5.88 -3.76
C LEU A 81 1.03 5.40 -3.73
N GLN A 82 1.26 4.17 -4.19
CA GLN A 82 2.59 3.61 -4.33
C GLN A 82 2.91 3.34 -5.81
N ALA A 83 4.04 3.85 -6.30
CA ALA A 83 4.67 3.35 -7.51
C ALA A 83 5.79 2.39 -7.10
N ARG A 84 5.70 1.13 -7.53
CA ARG A 84 6.59 0.05 -7.10
C ARG A 84 7.41 -0.44 -8.30
N TYR A 85 8.72 -0.51 -8.13
CA TYR A 85 9.66 -0.97 -9.15
C TYR A 85 10.49 -2.10 -8.57
N GLU A 86 10.45 -3.26 -9.21
CA GLU A 86 11.40 -4.32 -8.89
C GLU A 86 12.81 -3.82 -9.19
N VAL A 87 13.74 -4.06 -8.27
CA VAL A 87 15.15 -3.70 -8.34
C VAL A 87 15.99 -4.89 -7.89
N PHE A 88 17.26 -4.92 -8.26
CA PHE A 88 18.15 -6.04 -8.00
C PHE A 88 19.40 -5.56 -7.29
N LYS A 89 19.74 -6.18 -6.15
CA LYS A 89 20.87 -5.81 -5.29
C LYS A 89 22.18 -5.67 -6.06
N ASP A 90 22.45 -6.61 -6.97
CA ASP A 90 23.71 -6.67 -7.71
C ASP A 90 23.76 -5.75 -8.94
N LYS A 91 22.64 -5.15 -9.35
CA LYS A 91 22.54 -4.35 -10.58
C LYS A 91 22.18 -2.89 -10.33
N ASP A 92 21.23 -2.65 -9.42
CA ASP A 92 20.61 -1.35 -9.21
C ASP A 92 21.21 -0.59 -8.00
N PHE A 93 22.19 -1.19 -7.29
CA PHE A 93 22.82 -0.60 -6.10
C PHE A 93 24.35 -0.61 -6.18
N GLY A 94 24.98 0.32 -5.47
CA GLY A 94 26.43 0.48 -5.40
C GLY A 94 26.97 1.63 -6.27
N PRO A 95 28.27 1.98 -6.13
CA PRO A 95 28.85 3.17 -6.77
C PRO A 95 28.86 3.13 -8.30
N THR A 96 28.81 1.93 -8.89
CA THR A 96 28.84 1.71 -10.33
C THR A 96 27.46 1.42 -10.92
N ALA A 97 26.40 1.49 -10.11
CA ALA A 97 25.05 1.23 -10.59
C ALA A 97 24.65 2.29 -11.63
N PRO A 98 24.07 1.89 -12.77
CA PRO A 98 23.62 2.84 -13.78
C PRO A 98 22.47 3.69 -13.23
N GLU A 99 22.38 4.93 -13.70
CA GLU A 99 21.21 5.76 -13.43
C GLU A 99 19.98 5.14 -14.11
N VAL A 100 18.94 4.85 -13.32
CA VAL A 100 17.71 4.22 -13.80
C VAL A 100 16.63 5.27 -13.98
N ASP A 101 16.14 5.42 -15.21
CA ASP A 101 14.92 6.17 -15.48
C ASP A 101 13.68 5.35 -15.09
N PHE A 102 13.20 5.57 -13.86
CA PHE A 102 11.99 4.93 -13.35
C PHE A 102 10.71 5.36 -14.07
N ASN A 103 10.73 6.46 -14.83
CA ASN A 103 9.58 6.85 -15.63
C ASN A 103 9.46 5.95 -16.88
N ALA A 104 10.58 5.61 -17.52
CA ALA A 104 10.60 4.68 -18.65
C ALA A 104 10.46 3.20 -18.22
N ARG A 105 10.92 2.83 -17.01
CA ARG A 105 10.82 1.46 -16.48
C ARG A 105 9.35 1.09 -16.20
N PRO A 106 8.90 -0.12 -16.57
CA PRO A 106 7.58 -0.61 -16.14
C PRO A 106 7.58 -0.84 -14.63
N GLY A 107 6.49 -0.48 -13.97
CA GLY A 107 6.29 -0.71 -12.55
C GLY A 107 4.82 -1.00 -12.22
N THR A 108 4.53 -1.11 -10.94
CA THR A 108 3.18 -1.38 -10.43
C THR A 108 2.65 -0.17 -9.68
N LEU A 109 1.51 0.37 -10.13
CA LEU A 109 0.74 1.34 -9.34
C LEU A 109 -0.15 0.58 -8.37
N ARG A 110 0.03 0.82 -7.07
CA ARG A 110 -0.77 0.20 -6.01
C ARG A 110 -1.58 1.24 -5.26
N TRP A 111 -2.87 0.96 -5.12
CA TRP A 111 -3.82 1.62 -4.23
C TRP A 111 -4.42 0.60 -3.27
N THR A 112 -4.54 0.99 -2.00
CA THR A 112 -5.21 0.20 -0.95
C THR A 112 -6.14 1.11 -0.17
N ASP A 113 -7.36 0.65 0.08
CA ASP A 113 -8.38 1.41 0.81
C ASP A 113 -8.21 1.30 2.33
N PHE A 114 -9.00 2.08 3.07
CA PHE A 114 -9.11 1.92 4.51
C PHE A 114 -9.78 0.57 4.85
N PRO A 115 -9.22 -0.26 5.75
CA PRO A 115 -9.82 -1.56 6.04
C PRO A 115 -11.23 -1.49 6.61
N ASP A 116 -12.01 -2.52 6.30
CA ASP A 116 -13.35 -2.68 6.84
C ASP A 116 -13.31 -2.81 8.38
N PRO A 117 -14.36 -2.37 9.10
CA PRO A 117 -14.43 -2.57 10.54
C PRO A 117 -14.34 -4.08 10.89
N PRO A 118 -13.71 -4.43 12.03
CA PRO A 118 -13.69 -5.81 12.49
C PRO A 118 -15.11 -6.37 12.60
N GLN A 119 -15.34 -7.57 12.05
CA GLN A 119 -16.62 -8.25 12.18
C GLN A 119 -16.55 -9.30 13.29
N VAL A 120 -17.64 -9.48 14.03
CA VAL A 120 -17.72 -10.42 15.18
C VAL A 120 -17.31 -11.86 14.80
N ARG A 121 -17.47 -12.25 13.54
CA ARG A 121 -17.16 -13.60 13.02
C ARG A 121 -15.88 -13.68 12.18
N SER A 122 -15.20 -12.57 11.90
CA SER A 122 -14.00 -12.55 11.06
C SER A 122 -12.82 -12.03 11.86
N SER A 123 -11.79 -12.86 12.00
CA SER A 123 -10.52 -12.49 12.63
C SER A 123 -9.48 -11.98 11.63
N VAL A 124 -9.89 -11.78 10.38
CA VAL A 124 -9.03 -11.39 9.25
C VAL A 124 -9.35 -9.95 8.86
N THR A 125 -8.31 -9.18 8.57
CA THR A 125 -8.48 -7.81 8.06
C THR A 125 -8.78 -7.86 6.57
N GLN A 126 -9.77 -7.09 6.13
CA GLN A 126 -10.17 -7.01 4.73
C GLN A 126 -10.14 -5.55 4.25
N ARG A 127 -9.67 -5.33 3.02
CA ARG A 127 -9.78 -4.02 2.36
C ARG A 127 -9.84 -4.16 0.84
N LYS A 128 -10.33 -3.11 0.18
CA LYS A 128 -10.19 -3.00 -1.28
C LYS A 128 -8.75 -2.67 -1.66
N LYS A 129 -8.34 -3.21 -2.80
CA LYS A 129 -7.03 -3.01 -3.41
C LYS A 129 -7.14 -3.02 -4.93
N THR A 130 -6.29 -2.20 -5.53
CA THR A 130 -6.06 -2.13 -6.98
C THR A 130 -4.57 -2.11 -7.24
N GLU A 131 -4.12 -3.01 -8.12
CA GLU A 131 -2.76 -3.04 -8.64
C GLU A 131 -2.80 -3.02 -10.15
N ILE A 132 -2.11 -2.04 -10.74
CA ILE A 132 -1.97 -1.92 -12.19
C ILE A 132 -0.50 -2.19 -12.51
N TRP A 133 -0.27 -3.41 -13.00
CA TRP A 133 1.05 -3.95 -13.32
C TRP A 133 1.55 -3.47 -14.68
N ASP A 134 2.87 -3.56 -14.88
CA ASP A 134 3.57 -3.29 -16.14
C ASP A 134 3.29 -1.89 -16.75
N GLN A 135 2.98 -0.92 -15.88
CA GLN A 135 2.69 0.43 -16.29
C GLN A 135 3.98 1.26 -16.33
N ARG A 136 4.27 1.88 -17.48
CA ARG A 136 5.31 2.92 -17.60
C ARG A 136 4.74 4.30 -17.36
N ASN A 137 5.63 5.29 -17.26
CA ASN A 137 5.33 6.71 -17.06
C ASN A 137 4.61 7.00 -15.74
N LEU A 138 4.74 6.14 -14.72
CA LEU A 138 4.01 6.31 -13.46
C LEU A 138 4.35 7.64 -12.78
N LEU A 139 5.60 8.09 -12.83
CA LEU A 139 6.01 9.38 -12.26
C LEU A 139 5.32 10.54 -12.99
N SER A 140 5.28 10.49 -14.33
CA SER A 140 4.52 11.47 -15.12
C SER A 140 3.02 11.42 -14.80
N VAL A 141 2.41 10.24 -14.69
CA VAL A 141 0.99 10.09 -14.32
C VAL A 141 0.71 10.72 -12.96
N MET A 142 1.57 10.50 -11.97
CA MET A 142 1.44 11.14 -10.64
C MET A 142 1.53 12.66 -10.76
N LYS A 143 2.57 13.16 -11.43
CA LYS A 143 2.81 14.60 -11.62
C LYS A 143 1.64 15.29 -12.34
N ASP A 144 1.17 14.71 -13.44
CA ASP A 144 0.09 15.26 -14.27
C ASP A 144 -1.26 15.34 -13.54
N ASN A 145 -1.42 14.56 -12.45
CA ASN A 145 -2.62 14.53 -11.62
C ASN A 145 -2.40 15.19 -10.25
N ASN A 146 -1.38 16.04 -10.10
CA ASN A 146 -1.06 16.80 -8.89
C ASN A 146 -0.77 15.95 -7.65
N TYR A 147 -0.26 14.74 -7.84
CA TYR A 147 0.28 13.93 -6.74
C TYR A 147 1.68 14.42 -6.38
N GLN A 148 1.94 14.54 -5.08
CA GLN A 148 3.21 15.02 -4.55
C GLN A 148 4.03 13.85 -4.01
N PHE A 149 5.30 13.77 -4.39
CA PHE A 149 6.22 12.81 -3.77
C PHE A 149 6.32 13.07 -2.26
N LYS A 150 6.23 12.01 -1.46
CA LYS A 150 6.28 12.07 0.01
C LYS A 150 7.55 11.42 0.55
N SER A 151 7.85 10.21 0.11
CA SER A 151 8.96 9.41 0.60
C SER A 151 9.24 8.25 -0.34
N GLU A 152 10.37 7.60 -0.13
CA GLU A 152 10.73 6.34 -0.78
C GLU A 152 11.22 5.30 0.24
N ALA A 153 11.13 4.03 -0.11
CA ALA A 153 11.66 2.92 0.66
C ALA A 153 12.18 1.81 -0.26
N ILE A 154 13.07 0.98 0.27
CA ILE A 154 13.44 -0.31 -0.32
C ILE A 154 12.73 -1.40 0.49
N GLU A 155 11.89 -2.20 -0.17
CA GLU A 155 11.16 -3.31 0.43
C GLU A 155 11.72 -4.63 -0.08
N GLU A 156 12.31 -5.42 0.83
CA GLU A 156 12.62 -6.82 0.58
C GLU A 156 11.42 -7.69 0.94
N THR A 157 11.07 -8.66 0.11
CA THR A 157 9.89 -9.52 0.32
C THR A 157 10.23 -10.97 0.01
N TYR A 158 9.84 -11.86 0.93
CA TYR A 158 9.89 -13.31 0.78
C TYR A 158 8.45 -13.81 0.62
N GLN A 159 8.10 -14.30 -0.58
CA GLN A 159 6.74 -14.75 -0.87
C GLN A 159 6.68 -16.28 -0.96
N PHE A 160 5.60 -16.83 -0.43
CA PHE A 160 5.26 -18.25 -0.51
C PHE A 160 3.83 -18.37 -1.04
N PHE A 161 3.57 -19.40 -1.82
CA PHE A 161 2.29 -19.59 -2.49
C PHE A 161 1.67 -20.91 -2.07
N ARG A 162 0.38 -20.87 -1.73
CA ARG A 162 -0.42 -22.04 -1.36
C ARG A 162 -1.87 -21.79 -1.73
N GLU A 163 -2.56 -22.83 -2.19
CA GLU A 163 -3.94 -22.71 -2.69
C GLU A 163 -4.97 -22.58 -1.56
N ASP A 164 -4.81 -23.32 -0.46
CA ASP A 164 -5.72 -23.26 0.68
C ASP A 164 -5.13 -22.45 1.84
N LEU A 165 -5.70 -21.26 2.05
CA LEU A 165 -5.35 -20.36 3.14
C LEU A 165 -6.41 -20.35 4.26
N ALA A 166 -7.48 -21.13 4.17
CA ALA A 166 -8.62 -21.04 5.10
C ALA A 166 -8.21 -21.37 6.55
N ASN A 167 -7.24 -22.27 6.72
CA ASN A 167 -6.77 -22.74 8.02
C ASN A 167 -5.39 -22.21 8.41
N ILE A 168 -4.82 -21.26 7.65
CA ILE A 168 -3.43 -20.81 7.83
C ILE A 168 -3.15 -20.31 9.25
N ARG A 169 -4.13 -19.64 9.87
CA ARG A 169 -4.03 -19.16 11.25
C ARG A 169 -3.84 -20.30 12.25
N ARG A 170 -4.59 -21.40 12.09
CA ARG A 170 -4.54 -22.56 12.98
C ARG A 170 -3.27 -23.38 12.75
N GLU A 171 -2.86 -23.53 11.50
CA GLU A 171 -1.66 -24.31 11.16
C GLU A 171 -0.37 -23.63 11.62
N LEU A 172 -0.38 -22.31 11.71
CA LEU A 172 0.73 -21.51 12.21
C LEU A 172 0.58 -21.11 13.69
N GLU A 173 -0.44 -21.64 14.37
CA GLU A 173 -0.66 -21.39 15.79
C GLU A 173 0.52 -21.97 16.60
N GLY A 174 1.02 -21.18 17.56
CA GLY A 174 2.21 -21.52 18.35
C GLY A 174 3.54 -21.27 17.63
N VAL A 175 3.54 -21.00 16.33
CA VAL A 175 4.74 -20.57 15.58
C VAL A 175 4.74 -19.07 15.33
N PHE A 176 3.60 -18.52 14.91
CA PHE A 176 3.43 -17.08 14.73
C PHE A 176 2.30 -16.57 15.62
N GLU A 177 2.55 -15.45 16.30
CA GLU A 177 1.50 -14.75 17.05
C GLU A 177 0.83 -13.70 16.15
N PHE A 178 -0.26 -14.08 15.48
CA PHE A 178 -1.02 -13.13 14.65
C PHE A 178 -1.68 -12.05 15.51
N LYS A 179 -1.32 -10.80 15.23
CA LYS A 179 -1.79 -9.62 15.96
C LYS A 179 -2.99 -9.00 15.23
N THR A 180 -3.96 -8.56 16.02
CA THR A 180 -5.03 -7.67 15.53
C THR A 180 -4.59 -6.24 15.74
N PHE A 181 -4.33 -5.52 14.65
CA PHE A 181 -3.97 -4.11 14.71
C PHE A 181 -5.20 -3.21 14.58
N ASP A 182 -5.13 -2.01 15.16
CA ASP A 182 -6.10 -0.96 14.86
C ASP A 182 -6.04 -0.64 13.36
N ARG A 183 -7.15 -0.79 12.64
CA ARG A 183 -7.20 -0.58 11.19
C ARG A 183 -6.68 0.79 10.73
N ARG A 184 -6.63 1.79 11.60
CA ARG A 184 -6.06 3.12 11.32
C ARG A 184 -4.58 3.07 10.95
N ILE A 185 -3.83 2.05 11.37
CA ILE A 185 -2.43 1.89 10.94
C ILE A 185 -2.30 1.61 9.44
N HIS A 186 -3.37 1.08 8.82
CA HIS A 186 -3.43 0.78 7.39
C HIS A 186 -4.17 1.86 6.60
N ASP A 187 -4.54 2.97 7.23
CA ASP A 187 -5.26 4.06 6.58
C ASP A 187 -4.29 4.88 5.71
N THR A 188 -4.49 4.79 4.40
CA THR A 188 -3.72 5.52 3.39
C THR A 188 -4.42 6.82 2.97
N ARG A 189 -5.59 7.14 3.53
CA ARG A 189 -6.33 8.36 3.17
C ARG A 189 -5.55 9.60 3.59
N VAL A 190 -5.54 10.59 2.73
CA VAL A 190 -5.03 11.92 3.04
C VAL A 190 -6.12 12.67 3.81
N ALA A 191 -5.79 13.14 5.02
CA ALA A 191 -6.69 13.99 5.79
C ALA A 191 -7.06 15.24 4.98
N VAL A 192 -8.36 15.53 4.91
CA VAL A 192 -8.85 16.75 4.29
C VAL A 192 -8.46 17.92 5.19
N GLU A 193 -7.57 18.80 4.71
CA GLU A 193 -7.32 20.07 5.37
C GLU A 193 -8.61 20.89 5.31
N MET A 194 -9.34 21.00 6.43
CA MET A 194 -10.48 21.91 6.56
C MET A 194 -9.96 23.35 6.59
N ARG A 195 -9.61 23.91 5.42
CA ARG A 195 -9.17 25.31 5.31
C ARG A 195 -10.24 26.34 5.67
N ASN A 196 -11.50 25.91 5.83
CA ASN A 196 -12.64 26.75 6.20
C ASN A 196 -13.37 26.24 7.45
N ALA A 197 -12.67 25.60 8.40
CA ALA A 197 -13.28 25.38 9.71
C ALA A 197 -13.54 26.76 10.35
N PRO A 198 -14.77 27.07 10.81
CA PRO A 198 -14.99 28.27 11.61
C PRO A 198 -14.06 28.23 12.81
N ALA A 199 -13.50 29.40 13.17
CA ALA A 199 -12.59 29.51 14.31
C ALA A 199 -13.20 28.80 15.53
N PRO A 200 -12.43 27.98 16.27
CA PRO A 200 -12.94 27.33 17.46
C PRO A 200 -13.53 28.39 18.39
N LEU A 201 -14.77 28.18 18.83
CA LEU A 201 -15.47 29.10 19.72
C LEU A 201 -14.59 29.31 20.97
N PRO A 202 -14.44 30.55 21.46
CA PRO A 202 -13.67 30.82 22.66
C PRO A 202 -14.23 29.98 23.81
N GLN A 203 -13.41 29.09 24.35
CA GLN A 203 -13.77 28.32 25.54
C GLN A 203 -13.76 29.28 26.72
N VAL A 204 -14.94 29.61 27.23
CA VAL A 204 -15.06 30.32 28.51
C VAL A 204 -14.65 29.35 29.61
N MET A 205 -13.41 29.48 30.08
CA MET A 205 -12.98 28.85 31.33
C MET A 205 -13.66 29.59 32.48
N THR A 206 -14.75 29.03 32.99
CA THR A 206 -15.30 29.46 34.27
C THR A 206 -14.34 28.99 35.36
N ILE A 207 -13.47 29.87 35.83
CA ILE A 207 -12.70 29.64 37.04
C ILE A 207 -13.70 29.73 38.21
N THR A 208 -14.18 28.59 38.69
CA THR A 208 -14.84 28.52 39.99
C THR A 208 -13.77 28.68 41.07
N ASP A 209 -13.65 29.89 41.59
CA ASP A 209 -12.95 30.16 42.85
C ASP A 209 -13.66 29.38 43.96
N GLN A 210 -13.00 28.35 44.49
CA GLN A 210 -13.39 27.72 45.74
C GLN A 210 -12.77 28.54 46.88
N ARG A 211 -13.61 29.19 47.68
CA ARG A 211 -13.30 29.63 49.03
C ARG A 211 -13.87 28.65 50.05
#